data_AF-A0A151EF30-F1
#
_entry.id   AF-A0A151EF30-F1
#
_cell.length_a   1.000
_cell.length_b   1.000
_cell.length_c   1.000
_cell.angle_alpha   90.00
_cell.angle_beta   90.00
_cell.angle_gamma   90.00
#
_symmetry.space_group_name_H-M   'P 1'
#
loop_
_entity.id
_entity.type
_entity.pdbx_description
1 polymer ?
#
loop_
_entity_poly.entity_id
_entity_poly.type
_entity_poly.pdbx_seq_one_letter_code
_entity_poly.pdbx_strand_id
1 'polypeptide(L)'
;MSKLSKLRAKNLELARKAVKESVSPDLFVINVINNIEELQKAINTLTKRLREWYSIYLPELDKEVSDNEAFVRLVLKKDKKALFKDLKINNTMGADLAKKDVEPMLLIAKNIDNLTQQIRELEKYLETTMKEYCPNLLTIAGALVGAKLLRGAGSLKKLALMRSSTIQLLGAEKALFRHIRTGAKPPKYGYLMQHQLVQKAKKTDKGKAARALADKIFIAVRIDFFKGKYMGDKLLKELEVRFK
;
A
#
# COMPACT_ATOMS: atom_id res chain seq x y z
N MET A 1 36.70 23.76 -32.29
CA MET A 1 35.52 23.63 -31.42
C MET A 1 35.47 24.78 -30.42
N SER A 2 34.46 25.64 -30.52
CA SER A 2 34.25 26.85 -29.68
C SER A 2 34.39 26.54 -28.18
N LYS A 3 34.99 27.45 -27.40
CA LYS A 3 35.06 27.34 -25.91
C LYS A 3 33.68 27.06 -25.29
N LEU A 4 32.61 27.52 -25.93
CA LEU A 4 31.23 27.28 -25.52
C LEU A 4 30.80 25.81 -25.64
N SER A 5 31.26 25.09 -26.68
CA SER A 5 30.92 23.68 -26.84
C SER A 5 31.60 22.81 -25.79
N LYS A 6 32.83 23.16 -25.39
CA LYS A 6 33.55 22.51 -24.28
C LYS A 6 32.89 22.77 -22.92
N LEU A 7 32.45 24.00 -22.66
CA LEU A 7 31.73 24.34 -21.43
C LEU A 7 30.40 23.61 -21.33
N ARG A 8 29.63 23.57 -22.43
CA ARG A 8 28.38 22.81 -22.50
C ARG A 8 28.61 21.32 -22.22
N ALA A 9 29.62 20.71 -22.81
CA ALA A 9 29.95 19.30 -22.58
C ALA A 9 30.27 19.03 -21.10
N LYS A 10 31.09 19.89 -20.47
CA LYS A 10 31.44 19.77 -19.04
C LYS A 10 30.22 19.95 -18.12
N ASN A 11 29.35 20.91 -18.42
CA ASN A 11 28.11 21.10 -17.66
C ASN A 11 27.17 19.90 -17.78
N LEU A 12 27.10 19.29 -18.97
CA LEU A 12 26.28 18.12 -19.20
C LEU A 12 26.82 16.90 -18.45
N GLU A 13 28.15 16.77 -18.36
CA GLU A 13 28.80 15.74 -17.54
C GLU A 13 28.51 15.93 -16.03
N LEU A 14 28.64 17.16 -15.52
CA LEU A 14 28.31 17.49 -14.14
C LEU A 14 26.84 17.22 -13.83
N ALA A 15 25.93 17.62 -14.72
CA ALA A 15 24.50 17.35 -14.57
C ALA A 15 24.21 15.84 -14.56
N ARG A 16 24.84 15.06 -15.45
CA ARG A 16 24.71 13.59 -15.45
C ARG A 16 25.18 12.98 -14.13
N LYS A 17 26.29 13.47 -13.58
CA LYS A 17 26.81 13.00 -12.29
C LYS A 17 25.85 13.33 -11.14
N ALA A 18 25.35 14.56 -11.09
CA ALA A 18 24.37 14.98 -10.08
C ALA A 18 23.07 14.16 -10.15
N VAL A 19 22.59 13.84 -11.36
CA VAL A 19 21.40 12.97 -11.53
C VAL A 19 21.67 11.55 -11.03
N LYS A 20 22.85 10.98 -11.31
CA LYS A 20 23.22 9.66 -10.79
C LYS A 20 23.27 9.62 -9.27
N GLU A 21 23.84 10.66 -8.66
CA GLU A 21 23.95 10.79 -7.19
C GLU A 21 22.60 11.09 -6.51
N SER A 22 21.61 11.59 -7.26
CA SER A 22 20.28 11.88 -6.73
C SER A 22 19.43 10.64 -6.46
N VAL A 23 19.85 9.45 -6.94
CA VAL A 23 19.14 8.20 -6.71
C VAL A 23 19.32 7.79 -5.27
N SER A 24 18.31 8.08 -4.46
CA SER A 24 18.30 7.78 -3.04
C SER A 24 17.44 6.54 -2.73
N PRO A 25 17.78 5.77 -1.68
CA PRO A 25 17.08 4.52 -1.37
C PRO A 25 15.58 4.65 -1.10
N ASP A 26 15.14 5.80 -0.60
CA ASP A 26 13.74 6.14 -0.39
C ASP A 26 12.94 6.21 -1.69
N LEU A 27 13.56 6.46 -2.85
CA LEU A 27 12.89 6.37 -4.15
C LEU A 27 12.43 4.93 -4.45
N PHE A 28 13.22 3.92 -4.08
CA PHE A 28 12.81 2.52 -4.26
C PHE A 28 11.59 2.21 -3.40
N VAL A 29 11.60 2.64 -2.14
CA VAL A 29 10.46 2.47 -1.22
C VAL A 29 9.19 3.12 -1.77
N ILE A 30 9.30 4.36 -2.28
CA ILE A 30 8.18 5.11 -2.87
C ILE A 30 7.65 4.42 -4.14
N ASN A 31 8.53 3.96 -5.02
CA ASN A 31 8.11 3.28 -6.24
C ASN A 31 7.46 1.93 -5.94
N VAL A 32 7.98 1.16 -4.98
CA VAL A 32 7.40 -0.12 -4.58
C VAL A 32 5.99 0.06 -4.04
N ILE A 33 5.75 1.02 -3.14
CA ILE A 33 4.40 1.24 -2.61
C ILE A 33 3.41 1.74 -3.67
N ASN A 34 3.87 2.54 -4.64
CA ASN A 34 3.04 2.93 -5.78
C ASN A 34 2.65 1.72 -6.63
N ASN A 35 3.61 0.86 -6.96
CA ASN A 35 3.36 -0.38 -7.70
C ASN A 35 2.40 -1.30 -6.94
N ILE A 36 2.59 -1.49 -5.63
CA ILE A 36 1.68 -2.31 -4.81
C ILE A 36 0.24 -1.76 -4.90
N GLU A 37 0.04 -0.44 -4.72
CA GLU A 37 -1.31 0.14 -4.79
C GLU A 37 -1.92 0.09 -6.21
N GLU A 38 -1.11 0.20 -7.26
CA GLU A 38 -1.56 0.07 -8.65
C GLU A 38 -1.96 -1.37 -8.98
N LEU A 39 -1.13 -2.35 -8.59
CA LEU A 39 -1.42 -3.77 -8.74
C LEU A 39 -2.69 -4.16 -7.96
N GLN A 40 -2.86 -3.66 -6.73
CA GLN A 40 -4.09 -3.89 -5.96
C GLN A 40 -5.34 -3.35 -6.67
N LYS A 41 -5.26 -2.17 -7.29
CA LYS A 41 -6.38 -1.61 -8.08
C LYS A 41 -6.65 -2.45 -9.34
N ALA A 42 -5.60 -2.89 -10.03
CA ALA A 42 -5.71 -3.75 -11.19
C ALA A 42 -6.36 -5.08 -10.84
N ILE A 43 -5.88 -5.78 -9.80
CA ILE A 43 -6.45 -7.03 -9.29
C ILE A 43 -7.91 -6.86 -8.93
N ASN A 44 -8.28 -5.79 -8.22
CA ASN A 44 -9.68 -5.54 -7.86
C ASN A 44 -10.57 -5.35 -9.09
N THR A 45 -10.07 -4.68 -10.12
CA THR A 45 -10.81 -4.46 -11.38
C THR A 45 -10.94 -5.77 -12.17
N LEU A 46 -9.84 -6.51 -12.31
CA LEU A 46 -9.81 -7.81 -12.99
C LEU A 46 -10.69 -8.83 -12.29
N THR A 47 -10.69 -8.87 -10.95
CA THR A 47 -11.51 -9.80 -10.18
C THR A 47 -12.99 -9.52 -10.36
N LYS A 48 -13.41 -8.25 -10.39
CA LYS A 48 -14.80 -7.89 -10.70
C LYS A 48 -15.22 -8.35 -12.10
N ARG A 49 -14.36 -8.16 -13.10
CA ARG A 49 -14.62 -8.65 -14.47
C ARG A 49 -14.66 -10.16 -14.56
N LEU A 50 -13.76 -10.85 -13.85
CA LEU A 50 -13.78 -12.31 -13.78
C LEU A 50 -15.07 -12.82 -13.11
N ARG A 51 -15.52 -12.18 -12.03
CA ARG A 51 -16.79 -12.50 -11.36
C ARG A 51 -17.98 -12.35 -12.31
N GLU A 52 -18.10 -11.20 -12.97
CA GLU A 52 -19.16 -10.95 -13.96
C GLU A 52 -19.14 -12.01 -15.07
N TRP A 53 -17.96 -12.34 -15.59
CA TRP A 53 -17.81 -13.29 -16.69
C TRP A 53 -18.09 -14.74 -16.27
N TYR A 54 -17.56 -15.15 -15.11
CA TYR A 54 -17.75 -16.49 -14.57
C TYR A 54 -19.18 -16.72 -14.05
N SER A 55 -19.90 -15.66 -13.66
CA SER A 55 -21.31 -15.74 -13.28
C SER A 55 -22.22 -16.20 -14.42
N ILE A 56 -21.80 -16.10 -15.68
CA ILE A 56 -22.51 -16.72 -16.81
C ILE A 56 -22.50 -18.25 -16.69
N TYR A 57 -21.40 -18.79 -16.16
CA TYR A 57 -21.18 -20.23 -16.00
C TYR A 57 -21.70 -20.78 -14.65
N LEU A 58 -21.48 -20.03 -13.56
CA LEU A 58 -21.87 -20.41 -12.21
C LEU A 58 -22.17 -19.16 -11.35
N PRO A 59 -23.39 -18.58 -11.44
CA PRO A 59 -23.75 -17.35 -10.72
C PRO A 59 -23.80 -17.53 -9.20
N GLU A 60 -24.03 -18.76 -8.72
CA GLU A 60 -24.11 -19.05 -7.28
C GLU A 60 -22.77 -18.83 -6.57
N LEU A 61 -21.63 -19.00 -7.26
CA LEU A 61 -20.31 -18.82 -6.67
C LEU A 61 -20.06 -17.35 -6.25
N ASP A 62 -20.58 -16.39 -7.01
CA ASP A 62 -20.41 -14.97 -6.70
C ASP A 62 -21.17 -14.57 -5.43
N LYS A 63 -22.34 -15.18 -5.19
CA LYS A 63 -23.17 -14.93 -4.00
C LYS A 63 -22.56 -15.51 -2.72
N GLU A 64 -22.03 -16.72 -2.80
CA GLU A 64 -21.49 -17.43 -1.64
C GLU A 64 -20.12 -16.89 -1.21
N VAL A 65 -19.28 -16.46 -2.16
CA VAL A 65 -17.89 -16.09 -1.89
C VAL A 65 -17.68 -14.59 -2.01
N SER A 66 -17.71 -13.91 -0.87
CA SER A 66 -17.45 -12.46 -0.79
C SER A 66 -15.97 -12.10 -0.95
N ASP A 67 -15.05 -12.95 -0.50
CA ASP A 67 -13.61 -12.70 -0.61
C ASP A 67 -13.07 -12.92 -2.04
N ASN A 68 -12.36 -11.93 -2.56
CA ASN A 68 -11.81 -11.94 -3.92
C ASN A 68 -10.70 -12.98 -4.09
N GLU A 69 -9.83 -13.13 -3.10
CA GLU A 69 -8.72 -14.08 -3.19
C GLU A 69 -9.23 -15.53 -3.07
N ALA A 70 -10.21 -15.78 -2.20
CA ALA A 70 -10.89 -17.06 -2.11
C ALA A 70 -11.62 -17.42 -3.41
N PHE A 71 -12.33 -16.46 -4.02
CA PHE A 71 -13.03 -16.68 -5.28
C PHE A 71 -12.08 -17.13 -6.40
N VAL A 72 -10.99 -16.39 -6.61
CA VAL A 72 -9.98 -16.72 -7.65
C VAL A 72 -9.37 -18.11 -7.39
N ARG A 73 -9.05 -18.43 -6.12
CA ARG A 73 -8.52 -19.76 -5.76
C ARG A 73 -9.51 -20.89 -6.01
N LEU A 74 -10.81 -20.68 -5.79
CA LEU A 74 -11.84 -21.68 -6.05
C LEU A 74 -12.03 -21.91 -7.55
N VAL A 75 -12.08 -20.84 -8.35
CA VAL A 75 -12.16 -20.90 -9.81
C VAL A 75 -10.97 -21.67 -10.40
N LEU A 76 -9.76 -21.51 -9.84
CA LEU A 76 -8.57 -22.20 -10.33
C LEU A 76 -8.46 -23.67 -9.93
N LYS A 77 -8.97 -24.05 -8.76
CA LYS A 77 -8.70 -25.38 -8.16
C LYS A 77 -9.80 -26.40 -8.40
N LYS A 78 -11.04 -25.98 -8.64
CA LYS A 78 -12.20 -26.88 -8.60
C LYS A 78 -13.00 -26.81 -9.88
N ASP A 79 -13.28 -27.99 -10.42
CA ASP A 79 -14.26 -28.16 -11.49
C ASP A 79 -15.69 -27.85 -10.98
N LYS A 80 -16.58 -27.51 -11.91
CA LYS A 80 -18.01 -27.21 -11.66
C LYS A 80 -18.66 -28.23 -10.71
N LYS A 81 -18.40 -29.53 -10.91
CA LYS A 81 -18.94 -30.64 -10.09
C LYS A 81 -18.41 -30.66 -8.66
N ALA A 82 -17.14 -30.32 -8.46
CA ALA A 82 -16.56 -30.24 -7.13
C ALA A 82 -17.07 -29.00 -6.37
N LEU A 83 -17.26 -27.87 -7.09
CA LEU A 83 -17.88 -26.67 -6.54
C LEU A 83 -19.32 -26.91 -6.07
N PHE A 84 -20.13 -27.67 -6.82
CA PHE A 84 -21.49 -28.04 -6.42
C PHE A 84 -21.53 -28.78 -5.08
N LYS A 85 -20.63 -29.75 -4.90
CA LYS A 85 -20.57 -30.56 -3.69
C LYS A 85 -20.16 -29.74 -2.47
N ASP A 86 -19.17 -28.86 -2.63
CA ASP A 86 -18.63 -28.08 -1.51
C ASP A 86 -19.54 -26.92 -1.09
N LEU A 87 -20.25 -26.32 -2.05
CA LEU A 87 -21.19 -25.23 -1.80
C LEU A 87 -22.63 -25.72 -1.57
N LYS A 88 -22.87 -27.04 -1.59
CA LYS A 88 -24.19 -27.68 -1.47
C LYS A 88 -25.23 -27.08 -2.44
N ILE A 89 -24.79 -26.75 -3.65
CA ILE A 89 -25.65 -26.19 -4.68
C ILE A 89 -26.26 -27.37 -5.43
N ASN A 90 -27.58 -27.54 -5.30
CA ASN A 90 -28.29 -28.69 -5.88
C ASN A 90 -28.65 -28.49 -7.36
N ASN A 91 -28.94 -27.25 -7.76
CA ASN A 91 -29.22 -26.84 -9.14
C ASN A 91 -28.52 -25.51 -9.42
N THR A 92 -27.99 -25.34 -10.64
CA THR A 92 -27.42 -24.07 -11.10
C THR A 92 -28.35 -23.37 -12.07
N MET A 93 -28.36 -22.04 -12.02
CA MET A 93 -28.95 -21.19 -13.05
C MET A 93 -27.94 -20.77 -14.12
N GLY A 94 -26.68 -21.21 -14.01
CA GLY A 94 -25.61 -20.91 -14.97
C GLY A 94 -25.67 -21.78 -16.22
N ALA A 95 -25.13 -21.27 -17.32
CA ALA A 95 -25.07 -21.99 -18.59
C ALA A 95 -24.01 -23.11 -18.56
N ASP A 96 -24.26 -24.18 -19.30
CA ASP A 96 -23.24 -25.18 -19.61
C ASP A 96 -22.40 -24.70 -20.80
N LEU A 97 -21.25 -24.08 -20.47
CA LEU A 97 -20.30 -23.58 -21.46
C LEU A 97 -19.33 -24.68 -21.92
N ALA A 98 -18.85 -24.56 -23.16
CA ALA A 98 -17.80 -25.43 -23.67
C ALA A 98 -16.47 -25.12 -22.97
N LYS A 99 -15.59 -26.12 -22.87
CA LYS A 99 -14.25 -25.93 -22.26
C LYS A 99 -13.45 -24.79 -22.91
N LYS A 100 -13.62 -24.59 -24.23
CA LYS A 100 -12.99 -23.52 -24.99
C LYS A 100 -13.37 -22.12 -24.51
N ASP A 101 -14.59 -21.94 -23.99
CA ASP A 101 -15.08 -20.64 -23.50
C ASP A 101 -14.69 -20.41 -22.03
N VAL A 102 -14.48 -21.50 -21.27
CA VAL A 102 -14.07 -21.46 -19.86
C VAL A 102 -12.55 -21.26 -19.72
N GLU A 103 -11.74 -21.80 -20.65
CA GLU A 103 -10.27 -21.68 -20.64
C GLU A 103 -9.77 -20.23 -20.51
N PRO A 104 -10.28 -19.24 -21.29
CA PRO A 104 -9.91 -17.84 -21.13
C PRO A 104 -10.22 -17.27 -19.72
N MET A 105 -11.32 -17.69 -19.09
CA MET A 105 -11.66 -17.26 -17.73
C MET A 105 -10.63 -17.79 -16.72
N LEU A 106 -10.23 -19.05 -16.85
CA LEU A 106 -9.20 -19.67 -16.02
C LEU A 106 -7.84 -19.00 -16.21
N LEU A 107 -7.51 -18.59 -17.44
CA LEU A 107 -6.28 -17.84 -17.72
C LEU A 107 -6.26 -16.49 -16.98
N ILE A 108 -7.39 -15.75 -16.98
CA ILE A 108 -7.50 -14.51 -16.21
C ILE A 108 -7.36 -14.78 -14.72
N ALA A 109 -8.02 -15.82 -14.20
CA ALA A 109 -7.89 -16.21 -12.80
C ALA A 109 -6.43 -16.50 -12.42
N LYS A 110 -5.69 -17.20 -13.30
CA LYS A 110 -4.27 -17.51 -13.10
C LYS A 110 -3.41 -16.25 -13.10
N ASN A 111 -3.69 -15.30 -14.00
CA ASN A 111 -3.00 -14.02 -14.03
C ASN A 111 -3.26 -13.22 -12.74
N ILE A 112 -4.49 -13.22 -12.22
CA ILE A 112 -4.80 -12.56 -10.95
C ILE A 112 -4.01 -13.20 -9.80
N ASP A 113 -3.95 -14.53 -9.73
CA ASP A 113 -3.17 -15.23 -8.70
C ASP A 113 -1.67 -14.87 -8.78
N ASN A 114 -1.10 -14.85 -9.98
CA ASN A 114 0.29 -14.43 -10.21
C ASN A 114 0.54 -12.98 -9.74
N LEU A 115 -0.36 -12.04 -10.06
CA LEU A 115 -0.25 -10.65 -9.61
C LEU A 115 -0.34 -10.55 -8.07
N THR A 116 -1.20 -11.34 -7.43
CA THR A 116 -1.27 -11.41 -5.96
C THR A 116 0.03 -11.94 -5.36
N GLN A 117 0.66 -12.96 -5.97
CA GLN A 117 1.96 -13.46 -5.54
C GLN A 117 3.06 -12.40 -5.68
N GLN A 118 3.09 -11.67 -6.80
CA GLN A 118 4.03 -10.55 -7.01
C GLN A 118 3.89 -9.45 -5.97
N ILE A 119 2.66 -9.10 -5.55
CA ILE A 119 2.46 -8.15 -4.44
C ILE A 119 3.14 -8.64 -3.16
N ARG A 120 3.00 -9.93 -2.82
CA ARG A 120 3.63 -10.50 -1.61
C ARG A 120 5.16 -10.43 -1.69
N GLU A 121 5.74 -10.63 -2.87
CA GLU A 121 7.18 -10.47 -3.09
C GLU A 121 7.61 -9.01 -2.93
N LEU A 122 6.86 -8.07 -3.49
CA LEU A 122 7.10 -6.63 -3.32
C LEU A 122 6.96 -6.18 -1.87
N GLU A 123 6.01 -6.72 -1.10
CA GLU A 123 5.85 -6.44 0.33
C GLU A 123 7.06 -6.93 1.14
N LYS A 124 7.58 -8.13 0.86
CA LYS A 124 8.81 -8.64 1.48
C LYS A 124 10.03 -7.79 1.13
N TYR A 125 10.13 -7.38 -0.14
CA TYR A 125 11.20 -6.48 -0.59
C TYR A 125 11.10 -5.12 0.11
N LEU A 126 9.89 -4.58 0.24
CA LEU A 126 9.62 -3.32 0.94
C LEU A 126 10.06 -3.39 2.40
N GLU A 127 9.71 -4.47 3.10
CA GLU A 127 10.09 -4.69 4.50
C GLU A 127 11.60 -4.77 4.67
N THR A 128 12.28 -5.53 3.81
CA THR A 128 13.74 -5.68 3.83
C THR A 128 14.44 -4.34 3.59
N THR A 129 13.98 -3.61 2.57
CA THR A 129 14.53 -2.28 2.22
C THR A 129 14.29 -1.28 3.35
N MET A 130 13.08 -1.22 3.92
CA MET A 130 12.80 -0.32 5.03
C MET A 130 13.56 -0.67 6.30
N LYS A 131 13.86 -1.95 6.54
CA LYS A 131 14.68 -2.38 7.67
C LYS A 131 16.13 -1.88 7.56
N GLU A 132 16.67 -1.82 6.35
CA GLU A 132 18.01 -1.31 6.08
C GLU A 132 18.11 0.21 6.26
N TYR A 133 17.14 0.96 5.72
CA TYR A 133 17.23 2.42 5.64
C TYR A 133 16.47 3.19 6.73
N CYS A 134 15.35 2.65 7.23
CA CYS A 134 14.43 3.31 8.16
C CYS A 134 13.90 2.34 9.23
N PRO A 135 14.78 1.72 10.05
CA PRO A 135 14.37 0.68 10.99
C PRO A 135 13.43 1.21 12.08
N ASN A 136 13.60 2.46 12.55
CA ASN A 136 12.72 2.99 13.60
C ASN A 136 11.32 3.28 13.06
N LEU A 137 11.22 3.84 11.86
CA LEU A 137 9.94 4.06 11.18
C LEU A 137 9.22 2.74 10.92
N LEU A 138 9.95 1.71 10.48
CA LEU A 138 9.39 0.37 10.23
C LEU A 138 8.76 -0.20 11.50
N THR A 139 9.46 -0.15 12.65
CA THR A 139 8.94 -0.71 13.91
C THR A 139 7.69 0.02 14.41
N ILE A 140 7.58 1.33 14.22
CA ILE A 140 6.46 2.11 14.76
C ILE A 140 5.25 2.13 13.82
N ALA A 141 5.47 2.33 12.53
CA ALA A 141 4.39 2.51 11.55
C ALA A 141 4.09 1.22 10.75
N GLY A 142 5.01 0.26 10.69
CA GLY A 142 4.96 -0.86 9.77
C GLY A 142 5.33 -0.46 8.34
N ALA A 143 5.64 -1.45 7.50
CA ALA A 143 6.16 -1.24 6.15
C ALA A 143 5.17 -0.44 5.27
N LEU A 144 3.90 -0.87 5.23
CA LEU A 144 2.89 -0.24 4.35
C LEU A 144 2.60 1.21 4.73
N VAL A 145 2.35 1.51 6.00
CA VAL A 145 2.03 2.89 6.42
C VAL A 145 3.27 3.78 6.32
N GLY A 146 4.45 3.29 6.74
CA GLY A 146 5.69 4.03 6.63
C GLY A 146 6.04 4.38 5.18
N ALA A 147 5.89 3.43 4.25
CA ALA A 147 6.10 3.69 2.83
C ALA A 147 5.11 4.73 2.26
N LYS A 148 3.84 4.69 2.69
CA LYS A 148 2.84 5.71 2.29
C LYS A 148 3.17 7.10 2.83
N LEU A 149 3.71 7.20 4.04
CA LEU A 149 4.18 8.47 4.60
C LEU A 149 5.38 9.01 3.82
N LEU A 150 6.34 8.15 3.48
CA LEU A 150 7.48 8.53 2.63
C LEU A 150 7.03 9.02 1.26
N ARG A 151 6.08 8.32 0.63
CA ARG A 151 5.45 8.77 -0.62
C ARG A 151 4.78 10.14 -0.46
N GLY A 152 3.98 10.33 0.60
CA GLY A 152 3.28 11.58 0.85
C GLY A 152 4.23 12.77 1.06
N ALA A 153 5.39 12.52 1.66
CA ALA A 153 6.43 13.54 1.84
C ALA A 153 7.34 13.71 0.62
N GLY A 154 7.50 12.67 -0.20
CA GLY A 154 8.35 12.61 -1.40
C GLY A 154 9.81 12.26 -1.13
N SER A 155 10.30 12.36 0.11
CA SER A 155 11.60 11.85 0.53
C SER A 155 11.69 11.70 2.05
N LEU A 156 12.63 10.89 2.53
CA LEU A 156 12.91 10.75 3.96
C LEU A 156 13.33 12.09 4.59
N LYS A 157 14.15 12.86 3.87
CA LYS A 157 14.58 14.21 4.29
C LYS A 157 13.39 15.14 4.51
N LYS A 158 12.46 15.18 3.54
CA LYS A 158 11.26 16.03 3.67
C LYS A 158 10.40 15.57 4.84
N LEU A 159 10.23 14.27 5.02
CA LEU A 159 9.46 13.72 6.14
C LEU A 159 10.08 14.09 7.50
N ALA A 160 11.41 14.07 7.64
CA ALA A 160 12.11 14.45 8.87
C ALA A 160 11.97 15.95 9.23
N LEU A 161 11.79 16.81 8.21
CA LEU A 161 11.59 18.24 8.37
C LEU A 161 10.13 18.61 8.70
N MET A 162 9.17 17.76 8.34
CA MET A 162 7.75 17.98 8.64
C MET A 162 7.47 17.97 10.15
N ARG A 163 6.44 18.71 10.58
CA ARG A 163 5.94 18.65 11.98
C ARG A 163 5.07 17.42 12.18
N SER A 164 4.97 16.94 13.42
CA SER A 164 4.07 15.84 13.80
C SER A 164 2.62 16.08 13.33
N SER A 165 2.09 17.30 13.49
CA SER A 165 0.74 17.65 13.03
C SER A 165 0.56 17.54 11.51
N THR A 166 1.61 17.79 10.73
CA THR A 166 1.60 17.57 9.28
C THR A 166 1.62 16.07 8.97
N ILE A 167 2.49 15.30 9.63
CA ILE A 167 2.59 13.84 9.48
C ILE A 167 1.25 13.16 9.81
N GLN A 168 0.54 13.64 10.83
CA GLN A 168 -0.78 13.15 11.22
C GLN A 168 -1.80 13.23 10.07
N LEU A 169 -1.70 14.27 9.23
CA LEU A 169 -2.68 14.62 8.19
C LEU A 169 -2.24 14.23 6.78
N LEU A 170 -1.04 13.67 6.59
CA LEU A 170 -0.56 13.18 5.29
C LEU A 170 -1.55 12.15 4.71
N GLY A 171 -2.01 12.36 3.48
CA GLY A 171 -3.03 11.57 2.80
C GLY A 171 -4.47 12.08 2.99
N ALA A 172 -4.69 13.12 3.78
CA ALA A 172 -5.99 13.77 3.98
C ALA A 172 -6.05 15.21 3.44
N GLU A 173 -5.17 15.55 2.49
CA GLU A 173 -4.97 16.91 1.96
C GLU A 173 -6.28 17.46 1.39
N LYS A 174 -7.02 16.66 0.62
CA LYS A 174 -8.32 17.07 0.04
C LYS A 174 -9.34 17.47 1.12
N ALA A 175 -9.36 16.77 2.25
CA ALA A 175 -10.27 17.10 3.35
C ALA A 175 -9.76 18.31 4.13
N LEU A 176 -8.45 18.43 4.33
CA LEU A 176 -7.80 19.56 4.98
C LEU A 176 -8.03 20.86 4.22
N PHE A 177 -7.78 20.87 2.91
CA PHE A 177 -8.00 22.06 2.08
C PHE A 177 -9.47 22.45 1.99
N ARG A 178 -10.39 21.48 2.06
CA ARG A 178 -11.82 21.76 2.16
C ARG A 178 -12.15 22.47 3.48
N HIS A 179 -11.61 22.00 4.61
CA HIS A 179 -11.76 22.70 5.89
C HIS A 179 -11.24 24.14 5.82
N ILE A 180 -10.04 24.34 5.27
CA ILE A 180 -9.44 25.67 5.15
C ILE A 180 -10.29 26.59 4.26
N ARG A 181 -10.87 26.06 3.18
CA ARG A 181 -11.65 26.86 2.21
C ARG A 181 -13.09 27.13 2.65
N THR A 182 -13.75 26.15 3.27
CA THR A 182 -15.20 26.21 3.54
C THR A 182 -15.57 26.18 5.02
N GLY A 183 -14.59 26.09 5.93
CA GLY A 183 -14.83 25.94 7.37
C GLY A 183 -15.41 24.58 7.80
N ALA A 184 -15.54 23.61 6.88
CA ALA A 184 -16.05 22.26 7.19
C ALA A 184 -15.16 21.55 8.22
N LYS A 185 -15.67 20.59 9.00
CA LYS A 185 -14.88 19.94 10.07
C LYS A 185 -13.50 19.41 9.59
N PRO A 186 -12.39 19.67 10.31
CA PRO A 186 -11.06 19.25 9.90
C PRO A 186 -10.88 17.72 9.95
N PRO A 187 -10.04 17.15 9.07
CA PRO A 187 -9.66 15.74 9.17
C PRO A 187 -8.84 15.48 10.44
N LYS A 188 -8.99 14.28 11.03
CA LYS A 188 -8.28 13.88 12.25
C LYS A 188 -7.04 13.01 12.00
N TYR A 189 -6.94 12.42 10.80
CA TYR A 189 -5.89 11.50 10.41
C TYR A 189 -5.90 11.35 8.88
N GLY A 190 -4.76 10.99 8.29
CA GLY A 190 -4.65 10.55 6.90
C GLY A 190 -4.25 9.09 6.80
N TYR A 191 -3.07 8.79 6.24
CA TYR A 191 -2.55 7.42 6.06
C TYR A 191 -2.44 6.64 7.38
N LEU A 192 -2.24 7.32 8.51
CA LEU A 192 -2.18 6.71 9.85
C LEU A 192 -3.45 5.95 10.24
N MET A 193 -4.58 6.20 9.58
CA MET A 193 -5.82 5.45 9.80
C MET A 193 -5.67 3.95 9.48
N GLN A 194 -4.73 3.59 8.61
CA GLN A 194 -4.46 2.20 8.24
C GLN A 194 -3.67 1.45 9.32
N HIS A 195 -3.10 2.16 10.29
CA HIS A 195 -2.33 1.54 11.37
C HIS A 195 -3.24 0.79 12.34
N GLN A 196 -2.81 -0.40 12.79
CA GLN A 196 -3.61 -1.27 13.65
C GLN A 196 -4.06 -0.58 14.95
N LEU A 197 -3.17 0.21 15.58
CA LEU A 197 -3.51 0.95 16.80
C LEU A 197 -4.66 1.94 16.60
N VAL A 198 -4.70 2.63 15.46
CA VAL A 198 -5.73 3.63 15.16
C VAL A 198 -7.04 2.94 14.73
N GLN A 199 -6.95 1.80 14.04
CA GLN A 199 -8.13 1.02 13.67
C GLN A 199 -8.85 0.43 14.87
N LYS A 200 -8.10 -0.13 15.83
CA LYS A 200 -8.62 -0.74 17.07
C LYS A 200 -9.23 0.29 18.03
N ALA A 201 -8.78 1.54 17.99
CA ALA A 201 -9.31 2.60 18.86
C ALA A 201 -10.78 2.94 18.58
N LYS A 202 -11.53 3.31 19.63
CA LYS A 202 -12.91 3.82 19.53
C LYS A 202 -12.97 5.08 18.67
N LYS A 203 -14.10 5.32 17.98
CA LYS A 203 -14.29 6.44 17.03
C LYS A 203 -13.95 7.82 17.62
N THR A 204 -14.20 8.02 18.92
CA THR A 204 -13.86 9.23 19.69
C THR A 204 -12.35 9.40 19.85
N ASP A 205 -11.63 8.31 20.09
CA ASP A 205 -10.22 8.31 20.45
C ASP A 205 -9.27 8.09 19.28
N LYS A 206 -9.78 7.72 18.09
CA LYS A 206 -8.97 7.60 16.85
C LYS A 206 -8.11 8.84 16.58
N GLY A 207 -8.64 10.04 16.85
CA GLY A 207 -7.87 11.28 16.69
C GLY A 207 -6.73 11.44 17.70
N LYS A 208 -6.93 10.99 18.95
CA LYS A 208 -5.88 10.99 19.99
C LYS A 208 -4.82 9.94 19.67
N ALA A 209 -5.25 8.76 19.22
CA ALA A 209 -4.38 7.67 18.77
C ALA A 209 -3.49 8.11 17.59
N ALA A 210 -4.10 8.70 16.55
CA ALA A 210 -3.36 9.18 15.40
C ALA A 210 -2.34 10.28 15.77
N ARG A 211 -2.69 11.18 16.69
CA ARG A 211 -1.76 12.22 17.17
C ARG A 211 -0.56 11.62 17.90
N ALA A 212 -0.80 10.75 18.88
CA ALA A 212 0.27 10.11 19.63
C ALA A 212 1.17 9.24 18.73
N LEU A 213 0.58 8.54 17.76
CA LEU A 213 1.33 7.79 16.76
C LEU A 213 2.18 8.73 15.89
N ALA A 214 1.63 9.84 15.41
CA ALA A 214 2.37 10.83 14.63
C ALA A 214 3.56 11.42 15.40
N ASP A 215 3.39 11.68 16.70
CA ASP A 215 4.47 12.19 17.56
C ASP A 215 5.64 11.21 17.66
N LYS A 216 5.34 9.90 17.80
CA LYS A 216 6.37 8.85 17.86
C LYS A 216 7.03 8.63 16.50
N ILE A 217 6.25 8.64 15.42
CA ILE A 217 6.76 8.58 14.05
C ILE A 217 7.69 9.76 13.77
N PHE A 218 7.32 10.97 14.18
CA PHE A 218 8.14 12.17 14.01
C PHE A 218 9.52 12.02 14.65
N ILE A 219 9.59 11.47 15.86
CA ILE A 219 10.85 11.20 16.55
C ILE A 219 11.64 10.12 15.81
N ALA A 220 11.01 9.00 15.46
CA ALA A 220 11.67 7.89 14.76
C ALA A 220 12.25 8.27 13.40
N VAL A 221 11.49 9.01 12.57
CA VAL A 221 11.96 9.45 11.25
C VAL A 221 13.19 10.34 11.36
N ARG A 222 13.25 11.21 12.38
CA ARG A 222 14.43 12.05 12.61
C ARG A 222 15.64 11.23 13.05
N ILE A 223 15.44 10.26 13.93
CA ILE A 223 16.52 9.35 14.33
C ILE A 223 17.04 8.59 13.10
N ASP A 224 16.15 8.05 12.27
CA ASP A 224 16.53 7.34 11.04
C ASP A 224 17.30 8.27 10.07
N PHE A 225 16.80 9.49 9.83
CA PHE A 225 17.44 10.42 8.90
C PHE A 225 18.81 10.93 9.39
N PHE A 226 18.94 11.24 10.68
CA PHE A 226 20.20 11.71 11.29
C PHE A 226 21.12 10.56 11.73
N LYS A 227 20.80 9.29 11.37
CA LYS A 227 21.58 8.08 11.70
C LYS A 227 21.84 7.91 13.20
N GLY A 228 20.83 8.19 14.02
CA GLY A 228 20.86 7.93 15.46
C GLY A 228 20.78 6.43 15.80
N LYS A 229 21.00 6.09 17.07
CA LYS A 229 20.85 4.71 17.57
C LYS A 229 19.41 4.22 17.41
N TYR A 230 19.23 2.93 17.17
CA TYR A 230 17.90 2.31 17.13
C TYR A 230 17.18 2.47 18.48
N MET A 231 15.98 3.03 18.44
CA MET A 231 15.11 3.30 19.59
C MET A 231 13.65 2.85 19.36
N GLY A 232 13.38 2.14 18.25
CA GLY A 232 12.04 1.72 17.84
C GLY A 232 11.24 1.01 18.93
N ASP A 233 11.85 0.02 19.60
CA ASP A 233 11.17 -0.79 20.62
C ASP A 233 10.77 0.02 21.85
N LYS A 234 11.61 0.97 22.25
CA LYS A 234 11.32 1.88 23.38
C LYS A 234 10.14 2.78 23.03
N LEU A 235 10.17 3.37 21.83
CA LEU A 235 9.11 4.27 21.35
C LEU A 235 7.77 3.53 21.18
N LEU A 236 7.81 2.27 20.73
CA LEU A 236 6.63 1.42 20.61
C LEU A 236 6.04 1.09 21.98
N LYS A 237 6.86 0.68 22.96
CA LYS A 237 6.40 0.44 24.34
C LYS A 237 5.76 1.68 24.95
N GLU A 238 6.35 2.85 24.77
CA GLU A 238 5.79 4.12 25.25
C GLU A 238 4.43 4.42 24.59
N LEU A 239 4.25 4.04 23.32
CA LEU A 239 2.98 4.19 22.62
C LEU A 239 1.93 3.21 23.16
N GLU A 240 2.29 1.95 23.36
CA GLU A 240 1.40 0.91 23.88
C GLU A 240 0.92 1.20 25.30
N VAL A 241 1.80 1.66 26.19
CA VAL A 241 1.43 2.05 27.58
C VAL A 241 0.34 3.14 27.58
N ARG A 242 0.29 3.99 26.56
CA ARG A 242 -0.68 5.09 26.47
C ARG A 242 -2.06 4.66 25.96
N PHE A 243 -2.17 3.47 25.35
CA PHE A 243 -3.40 2.96 24.73
C PHE A 243 -3.82 1.57 25.24
N LYS A 244 -3.11 0.99 26.21
CA LYS A 244 -3.65 -0.02 27.14
C LYS A 244 -4.64 0.64 28.10
#